data_AF-A0A415N0Z8-F1
#
_entry.id   AF-A0A415N0Z8-F1
#
_cell.length_a   1.000
_cell.length_b   1.000
_cell.length_c   1.000
_cell.angle_alpha   90.00
_cell.angle_beta   90.00
_cell.angle_gamma   90.00
#
_symmetry.space_group_name_H-M   'P 1'
#
loop_
_entity.id
_entity.type
_entity.pdbx_description
1 polymer ?
#
loop_
_entity_poly.entity_id
_entity_poly.type
_entity_poly.pdbx_seq_one_letter_code
_entity_poly.pdbx_strand_id
1 'polypeptide(L)' 'MKKFEFTGETKTISLFFRTATLHRIRAIAEFGLVKIGDLGGWIEKEENLSHEGKAWVWGNAEVWGNAEVWGNAKV' A
#
# COMPACT_ATOMS: atom_id res chain seq x y z
N MET A 1 11.20 -10.14 4.55
CA MET A 1 11.85 -8.82 4.73
C MET A 1 10.80 -7.76 4.46
N LYS A 2 10.67 -6.72 5.30
CA LYS A 2 9.71 -5.64 5.02
C LYS A 2 10.18 -4.86 3.79
N LYS A 3 9.23 -4.52 2.92
CA LYS A 3 9.51 -3.77 1.66
C LYS A 3 8.94 -2.36 1.65
N PHE A 4 8.04 -2.05 2.56
CA PHE A 4 7.49 -0.71 2.76
C PHE A 4 7.18 -0.44 4.23
N GLU A 5 6.91 0.82 4.52
CA GLU A 5 6.40 1.33 5.79
C GLU A 5 5.28 2.35 5.54
N PHE A 6 4.52 2.70 6.59
CA PHE A 6 3.61 3.83 6.55
C PHE A 6 4.35 5.14 6.79
N THR A 7 4.05 6.16 6.01
CA THR A 7 4.70 7.48 6.15
C THR A 7 4.17 8.28 7.35
N GLY A 8 3.04 7.86 7.93
CA GLY A 8 2.26 8.63 8.90
C GLY A 8 1.20 9.54 8.26
N GLU A 9 1.25 9.76 6.94
CA GLU A 9 0.20 10.46 6.21
C GLU A 9 -1.05 9.57 6.15
N THR A 10 -2.21 10.16 6.46
CA THR A 10 -3.49 9.45 6.48
C THR A 10 -4.57 10.23 5.74
N LYS A 11 -5.53 9.50 5.18
CA LYS A 11 -6.79 10.06 4.69
C LYS A 11 -7.94 9.14 5.04
N THR A 12 -9.15 9.68 5.12
CA THR A 12 -10.36 8.91 5.37
C THR A 12 -11.18 8.80 4.10
N ILE A 13 -11.77 7.63 3.89
CA ILE A 13 -12.78 7.40 2.86
C ILE A 13 -14.09 7.00 3.55
N SER A 14 -15.19 7.61 3.12
CA SER A 14 -16.53 7.29 3.61
C SER A 14 -17.13 6.21 2.74
N LEU A 15 -17.44 5.06 3.33
CA LEU A 15 -18.11 3.94 2.68
C LEU A 15 -19.52 3.83 3.25
N PHE A 16 -20.42 3.18 2.50
CA PHE A 16 -21.83 3.04 2.86
C PHE A 16 -22.07 2.44 4.27
N PHE A 17 -21.16 1.56 4.73
CA PHE A 17 -21.29 0.83 5.99
C PHE A 17 -20.21 1.16 7.03
N ARG A 18 -19.20 1.98 6.70
CA ARG A 18 -18.12 2.37 7.61
C ARG A 18 -17.26 3.50 7.02
N THR A 19 -16.42 4.10 7.85
CA THR A 19 -15.29 4.91 7.39
C THR A 19 -14.02 4.07 7.45
N ALA A 20 -13.16 4.16 6.43
CA ALA A 20 -11.83 3.56 6.45
C ALA A 20 -10.76 4.65 6.50
N THR A 21 -9.74 4.44 7.32
CA THR A 21 -8.53 5.27 7.33
C THR A 21 -7.48 4.57 6.50
N LEU A 22 -6.97 5.25 5.48
CA LEU A 22 -5.88 4.74 4.65
C LEU A 22 -4.59 5.44 5.00
N HIS A 23 -3.50 4.69 4.89
CA HIS A 23 -2.14 5.10 5.21
C HIS A 23 -1.31 5.12 3.93
N ARG A 24 -0.61 6.21 3.69
CA ARG A 24 0.32 6.31 2.55
C ARG A 24 1.53 5.41 2.82
N ILE A 25 1.93 4.65 1.81
CA ILE A 25 3.11 3.77 1.90
C ILE A 25 4.35 4.42 1.29
N ARG A 26 5.51 4.05 1.83
CA ARG A 26 6.83 4.36 1.28
C ARG A 26 7.68 3.11 1.22
N ALA A 27 8.36 2.89 0.09
CA ALA A 27 9.26 1.76 -0.08
C ALA A 27 10.51 1.89 0.82
N ILE A 28 10.89 0.79 1.48
CA ILE A 28 12.13 0.68 2.28
C ILE A 28 13.10 -0.37 1.71
N ALA A 29 12.75 -0.96 0.56
CA ALA A 29 13.59 -1.89 -0.18
C ALA A 29 13.39 -1.66 -1.69
N GLU A 30 14.39 -2.02 -2.51
CA GLU A 30 14.25 -2.02 -3.97
C GLU A 30 13.69 -3.34 -4.48
N PHE A 31 12.69 -3.29 -5.36
CA PHE A 31 12.12 -4.48 -6.00
C PHE A 31 11.38 -4.13 -7.29
N GLY A 32 11.66 -4.88 -8.37
CA GLY A 32 11.06 -4.61 -9.67
C GLY A 32 11.44 -3.22 -10.19
N LEU A 33 10.44 -2.32 -10.27
CA LEU A 33 10.62 -0.92 -10.70
C LEU A 33 10.61 0.07 -9.52
N VAL A 34 10.42 -0.42 -8.29
CA VAL A 34 10.31 0.39 -7.07
C VAL A 34 11.70 0.58 -6.45
N LYS A 35 12.02 1.82 -6.08
CA LYS A 35 13.24 2.23 -5.41
C LYS A 35 12.99 2.58 -3.95
N ILE A 36 14.04 2.50 -3.12
CA ILE A 36 13.96 2.90 -1.72
C ILE A 36 13.56 4.38 -1.65
N GLY A 37 12.57 4.69 -0.82
CA GLY A 37 12.03 6.03 -0.65
C GLY A 37 10.86 6.37 -1.57
N ASP A 38 10.55 5.56 -2.58
CA ASP A 38 9.41 5.80 -3.47
C ASP A 38 8.10 5.81 -2.68
N LEU A 39 7.30 6.87 -2.88
CA LEU A 39 5.93 6.92 -2.37
C LEU A 39 5.03 6.02 -3.23
N GLY A 40 4.37 5.06 -2.59
CA GLY A 40 3.31 4.26 -3.20
C GLY A 40 1.95 4.91 -3.01
N GLY A 41 0.88 4.14 -3.17
CA GLY A 41 -0.49 4.57 -2.90
C GLY A 41 -0.88 4.44 -1.43
N TRP A 42 -2.15 4.10 -1.20
CA TRP A 42 -2.80 4.13 0.10
C TRP A 42 -3.34 2.76 0.45
N ILE A 43 -3.02 2.26 1.64
CA ILE A 43 -3.57 1.00 2.12
C ILE A 43 -4.17 1.17 3.52
N GLU A 44 -5.24 0.44 3.82
CA GLU A 44 -5.88 0.51 5.14
C GLU A 44 -5.05 -0.19 6.22
N LYS A 45 -4.54 -1.39 5.91
CA LYS A 45 -3.79 -2.23 6.84
C LYS A 45 -2.58 -2.85 6.14
N GLU A 46 -1.55 -3.23 6.91
CA GLU A 46 -0.28 -3.73 6.36
C GLU A 46 -0.50 -4.98 5.47
N GLU A 47 -1.49 -5.79 5.81
CA GLU A 47 -1.86 -7.02 5.08
C GLU A 47 -2.43 -6.75 3.68
N ASN A 48 -2.92 -5.54 3.40
CA ASN A 48 -3.45 -5.21 2.07
C ASN A 48 -2.37 -5.21 0.98
N LEU A 49 -1.08 -5.13 1.34
CA LEU A 49 0.03 -5.24 0.41
C LEU A 49 1.07 -6.21 0.95
N SER A 50 1.21 -7.35 0.29
CA SER A 50 2.18 -8.37 0.69
C SER A 50 3.60 -7.82 0.66
N HIS A 51 4.42 -8.14 1.67
CA HIS A 51 5.85 -7.88 1.64
C HIS A 51 6.64 -8.84 0.73
N GLU A 52 5.99 -9.86 0.18
CA GLU A 52 6.60 -10.80 -0.75
C GLU A 52 6.40 -10.35 -2.20
N GLY A 53 7.26 -10.86 -3.09
CA GLY A 53 7.21 -10.57 -4.52
C GLY A 53 7.42 -9.10 -4.86
N LYS A 54 6.92 -8.70 -6.03
CA LYS A 54 7.08 -7.36 -6.62
C LYS A 54 5.79 -6.53 -6.62
N ALA A 55 4.76 -6.99 -5.90
CA ALA A 55 3.50 -6.29 -5.74
C ALA A 55 3.70 -4.85 -5.26
N TRP A 56 3.03 -3.88 -5.89
CA TRP A 56 3.08 -2.49 -5.45
C TRP A 56 1.79 -1.74 -5.77
N VAL A 57 1.41 -0.84 -4.86
CA VAL A 57 0.30 0.10 -5.03
C VAL A 57 0.93 1.44 -5.41
N TRP A 58 0.60 1.96 -6.59
CA TRP A 58 1.20 3.15 -7.18
C TRP A 58 0.32 4.39 -7.00
N GLY A 59 0.97 5.56 -7.01
CA GLY A 59 0.30 6.84 -7.17
C GLY A 59 -0.75 7.11 -6.08
N ASN A 60 -2.01 7.26 -6.47
CA ASN A 60 -3.12 7.50 -5.55
C ASN A 60 -4.07 6.31 -5.43
N ALA A 61 -3.68 5.13 -5.93
CA ALA A 61 -4.47 3.93 -5.77
C ALA A 61 -4.71 3.65 -4.28
N GLU A 62 -5.88 3.12 -3.99
CA GLU A 62 -6.38 2.87 -2.64
C GLU A 62 -6.71 1.37 -2.53
N VAL A 63 -6.27 0.73 -1.45
CA VAL A 63 -6.56 -0.69 -1.17
C VAL A 63 -7.05 -0.81 0.27
N TRP A 64 -8.23 -1.38 0.47
CA TRP A 64 -8.87 -1.41 1.77
C TRP A 64 -9.75 -2.64 1.97
N GLY A 65 -10.18 -2.87 3.20
CA GLY A 65 -10.99 -4.02 3.59
C GLY A 65 -10.22 -5.33 3.41
N ASN A 66 -10.82 -6.28 2.70
CA ASN A 66 -10.29 -7.63 2.49
C ASN A 66 -9.45 -7.75 1.20
N ALA A 67 -9.17 -6.64 0.51
CA ALA A 67 -8.33 -6.68 -0.69
C ALA A 67 -6.86 -6.92 -0.32
N GLU A 68 -6.18 -7.79 -1.05
CA GLU A 68 -4.77 -8.10 -0.86
C GLU A 68 -4.03 -8.02 -2.20
N VAL A 69 -2.93 -7.26 -2.23
CA VAL A 69 -2.06 -7.10 -3.40
C VAL A 69 -0.79 -7.91 -3.19
N TRP A 70 -0.55 -8.91 -4.03
CA TRP A 70 0.50 -9.91 -3.83
C TRP A 70 1.10 -10.38 -5.16
N GLY A 71 2.16 -11.19 -5.08
CA GLY A 71 2.87 -11.68 -6.25
C GLY A 71 3.58 -10.55 -7.01
N ASN A 72 3.22 -10.33 -8.27
CA ASN A 72 3.81 -9.30 -9.15
C ASN A 72 2.79 -8.23 -9.58
N ALA A 73 1.67 -8.10 -8.85
CA ALA A 73 0.60 -7.17 -9.20
C ALA A 73 1.08 -5.71 -9.19
N LYS A 74 0.55 -4.91 -10.11
CA LYS A 74 0.75 -3.46 -10.17
C LYS A 74 -0.63 -2.82 -10.12
N VAL A 75 -0.90 -2.11 -9.03
CA VAL A 75 -2.19 -1.45 -8.76
C VAL A 75 -2.01 0.05 -8.83
#